data_AF-A0A8J2EFI2-F1
#
_entry.id   AF-A0A8J2EFI2-F1
#
_cell.length_a   1.000
_cell.length_b   1.000
_cell.length_c   1.000
_cell.angle_alpha   90.00
_cell.angle_beta   90.00
_cell.angle_gamma   90.00
#
_symmetry.space_group_name_H-M   'P 1'
#
loop_
_entity.id
_entity.type
_entity.pdbx_description
1 polymer ?
#
loop_
_entity_poly.entity_id
_entity_poly.type
_entity_poly.pdbx_seq_one_letter_code
_entity_poly.pdbx_strand_id
1 'polypeptide(L)'
;MADVAPETLGDVGPGGEETAIINPTPARKDPTSKLSIIKHLSPRSIIQVFLTVLALGSAIVAFVFSIIFRDHLTVQLEANYTGTLKGDSGAMVLPCLRSTLQDQCNNEMNDLCYDRCCPPGYICERSPTVGLYCQDGENMCGGGDLKKFAWCRDFADIPRTCKSEVCQTKAMVHDMTLPAFFLAGIGVVADVVDCVVFFAVPDSVQCKAGVNLFSSCMKWIAFGVILGAGTQGFMTELYDNQCFNKEGMTMVQATGQYLVSFVVSEVISALISLILAPISAYYGGKLIGVPYVKS
;
A
#
# COMPACT_ATOMS: atom_id res chain seq x y z
N MET A 1 13.63 -52.71 10.81
CA MET A 1 13.65 -53.63 11.96
C MET A 1 14.25 -52.87 13.13
N ALA A 2 13.39 -52.41 14.04
CA ALA A 2 13.73 -51.96 15.39
C ALA A 2 12.42 -51.86 16.20
N ASP A 3 12.24 -52.84 17.07
CA ASP A 3 11.57 -52.89 18.37
C ASP A 3 10.20 -52.20 18.56
N VAL A 4 9.18 -53.07 18.52
CA VAL A 4 7.85 -52.90 19.10
C VAL A 4 7.93 -53.30 20.57
N ALA A 5 7.56 -52.39 21.49
CA ALA A 5 7.31 -52.72 22.89
C ALA A 5 5.79 -52.85 23.13
N PRO A 6 5.31 -53.93 23.81
CA PRO A 6 3.91 -54.14 24.11
C PRO A 6 3.52 -53.74 25.55
N GLU A 7 2.19 -53.55 25.70
CA GLU A 7 1.36 -53.72 26.91
C GLU A 7 1.65 -52.92 28.18
N THR A 8 0.66 -52.11 28.58
CA THR A 8 0.01 -52.30 29.89
C THR A 8 -1.49 -52.02 29.82
N LEU A 9 -2.25 -53.09 30.01
CA LEU A 9 -3.66 -53.14 30.36
C LEU A 9 -3.82 -52.60 31.80
N GLY A 10 -4.73 -51.65 32.02
CA GLY A 10 -4.97 -51.05 33.33
C GLY A 10 -6.44 -50.71 33.55
N ASP A 11 -7.12 -51.63 34.22
CA ASP A 11 -8.33 -51.57 35.04
C ASP A 11 -9.56 -50.73 34.66
N VAL A 12 -10.65 -51.49 34.54
CA VAL A 12 -12.06 -51.10 34.56
C VAL A 12 -12.49 -50.89 36.01
N GLY A 13 -12.98 -49.69 36.35
CA GLY A 13 -13.74 -49.44 37.56
C GLY A 13 -15.16 -48.95 37.24
N PRO A 14 -16.23 -49.66 37.65
CA PRO A 14 -17.59 -49.17 37.53
C PRO A 14 -17.97 -48.43 38.83
N GLY A 15 -17.87 -47.11 38.81
CA GLY A 15 -18.41 -46.23 39.86
C GLY A 15 -19.53 -45.39 39.27
N GLY A 16 -20.77 -45.86 39.43
CA GLY A 16 -21.96 -45.06 39.15
C GLY A 16 -22.12 -43.97 40.21
N GLU A 17 -22.21 -42.73 39.77
CA GLU A 17 -22.59 -41.59 40.61
C GLU A 17 -23.83 -40.93 40.01
N GLU A 18 -24.91 -40.94 40.79
CA GLU A 18 -26.22 -40.38 40.50
C GLU A 18 -26.13 -38.90 40.09
N THR A 19 -26.50 -38.62 38.84
CA THR A 19 -26.63 -37.27 38.33
C THR A 19 -27.99 -36.70 38.74
N ALA A 20 -28.01 -35.92 39.82
CA ALA A 20 -29.16 -35.09 40.17
C ALA A 20 -29.37 -34.02 39.09
N ILE A 21 -30.47 -34.14 38.34
CA ILE A 21 -30.91 -33.14 37.36
C ILE A 21 -31.46 -31.93 38.15
N ILE A 22 -30.60 -30.98 38.47
CA ILE A 22 -30.99 -29.67 38.99
C ILE A 22 -31.34 -28.79 37.78
N ASN A 23 -32.63 -28.54 37.56
CA ASN A 23 -33.09 -27.57 36.57
C ASN A 23 -32.58 -26.17 36.95
N PRO A 24 -31.74 -25.51 36.13
CA PRO A 24 -31.28 -24.16 36.43
C PRO A 24 -32.44 -23.17 36.26
N THR A 25 -32.84 -22.54 37.36
CA THR A 25 -33.76 -21.41 37.37
C THR A 25 -33.21 -20.30 36.47
N PRO A 26 -33.99 -19.74 35.52
CA PRO A 26 -33.49 -18.72 34.60
C PRO A 26 -33.06 -17.48 35.39
N ALA A 27 -31.74 -17.24 35.41
CA ALA A 27 -31.16 -16.08 36.07
C ALA A 27 -31.72 -14.79 35.44
N ARG A 28 -32.43 -14.01 36.25
CA ARG A 28 -32.97 -12.70 35.93
C ARG A 28 -31.81 -11.79 35.51
N LYS A 29 -31.69 -11.49 34.21
CA LYS A 29 -30.67 -10.56 33.68
C LYS A 29 -30.97 -9.16 34.21
N ASP A 30 -30.27 -8.75 35.27
CA ASP A 30 -30.35 -7.40 35.81
C ASP A 30 -29.62 -6.41 34.88
N PRO A 31 -30.33 -5.49 34.20
CA PRO A 31 -29.73 -4.58 33.21
C PRO A 31 -28.76 -3.55 33.83
N THR A 32 -28.72 -3.44 35.16
CA THR A 32 -27.84 -2.51 35.90
C THR A 32 -26.38 -2.98 35.96
N SER A 33 -26.08 -4.24 35.64
CA SER A 33 -24.73 -4.82 35.68
C SER A 33 -23.76 -4.26 34.61
N LYS A 34 -24.26 -3.75 33.47
CA LYS A 34 -23.37 -3.31 32.38
C LYS A 34 -22.62 -2.01 32.69
N LEU A 35 -23.13 -1.17 33.60
CA LEU A 35 -22.46 0.09 33.97
C LEU A 35 -21.33 -0.08 34.99
N SER A 36 -21.26 -1.20 35.74
CA SER A 36 -20.19 -1.41 36.74
C SER A 36 -18.86 -1.88 36.12
N ILE A 37 -18.88 -2.44 34.91
CA ILE A 37 -17.71 -3.00 34.22
C ILE A 37 -16.68 -1.92 33.86
N ILE A 38 -17.12 -0.68 33.63
CA ILE A 38 -16.23 0.44 33.24
C ILE A 38 -15.30 0.87 34.39
N LYS A 39 -15.65 0.62 35.66
CA LYS A 39 -14.86 1.07 36.82
C LYS A 39 -13.58 0.26 37.09
N HIS A 40 -13.31 -0.81 36.35
CA HIS A 40 -12.16 -1.70 36.60
C HIS A 40 -11.23 -1.92 35.40
N LEU A 41 -11.27 -1.07 34.37
CA LEU A 41 -10.30 -1.13 33.29
C LEU A 41 -8.91 -0.71 33.80
N SER A 42 -7.94 -1.60 33.68
CA SER A 42 -6.54 -1.27 33.97
C SER A 42 -6.06 -0.18 33.00
N PRO A 43 -5.30 0.84 33.46
CA PRO A 43 -4.67 1.82 32.57
C PRO A 43 -3.86 1.19 31.43
N ARG A 44 -3.31 -0.01 31.66
CA ARG A 44 -2.55 -0.78 30.67
C ARG A 44 -3.42 -1.24 29.50
N SER A 45 -4.63 -1.72 29.79
CA SER A 45 -5.59 -2.13 28.76
C SER A 45 -6.02 -0.96 27.91
N ILE A 46 -6.19 0.22 28.51
CA ILE A 46 -6.52 1.46 27.79
C ILE A 46 -5.39 1.83 26.82
N ILE A 47 -4.13 1.79 27.27
CA ILE A 47 -2.97 2.06 26.42
C ILE A 47 -2.89 1.06 25.26
N GLN A 48 -3.10 -0.23 25.52
CA GLN A 48 -3.04 -1.25 24.47
C GLN A 48 -4.16 -1.07 23.43
N VAL A 49 -5.40 -0.80 23.86
CA VAL A 49 -6.50 -0.48 22.94
C VAL A 49 -6.15 0.73 22.08
N PHE A 50 -5.66 1.80 22.71
CA PHE A 50 -5.27 3.03 22.00
C PHE A 50 -4.20 2.75 20.94
N LEU A 51 -3.14 2.03 21.30
CA LEU A 51 -2.07 1.67 20.38
C LEU A 51 -2.56 0.75 19.25
N THR A 52 -3.44 -0.22 19.54
CA THR A 52 -4.02 -1.14 18.53
C THR A 52 -4.86 -0.36 17.51
N VAL A 53 -5.71 0.55 17.99
CA VAL A 53 -6.52 1.41 17.12
C VAL A 53 -5.63 2.35 16.30
N LEU A 54 -4.57 2.89 16.89
CA LEU A 54 -3.62 3.76 16.19
C LEU A 54 -2.81 3.00 15.12
N ALA A 55 -2.39 1.76 15.41
CA ALA A 55 -1.70 0.89 14.46
C ALA A 55 -2.57 0.63 13.24
N LEU A 56 -3.81 0.17 13.46
CA LEU A 56 -4.78 -0.10 12.41
C LEU A 56 -5.14 1.17 11.62
N GLY A 57 -5.41 2.28 12.31
CA GLY A 57 -5.76 3.55 11.67
C GLY A 57 -4.64 4.08 10.78
N SER A 58 -3.39 4.06 11.26
CA SER A 58 -2.23 4.47 10.47
C SER A 58 -1.97 3.54 9.28
N ALA A 59 -2.16 2.22 9.44
CA ALA A 59 -2.01 1.25 8.36
C ALA A 59 -3.06 1.47 7.24
N ILE A 60 -4.33 1.71 7.60
CA ILE A 60 -5.39 2.00 6.63
C ILE A 60 -5.07 3.30 5.88
N VAL A 61 -4.65 4.35 6.59
CA VAL A 61 -4.27 5.63 5.96
C VAL A 61 -3.10 5.44 4.99
N ALA A 62 -2.06 4.71 5.39
CA ALA A 62 -0.95 4.37 4.50
C ALA A 62 -1.44 3.65 3.24
N PHE A 63 -2.26 2.62 3.41
CA PHE A 63 -2.80 1.84 2.30
C PHE A 63 -3.67 2.68 1.34
N VAL A 64 -4.50 3.58 1.87
CA VAL A 64 -5.29 4.51 1.04
C VAL A 64 -4.38 5.43 0.22
N PHE A 65 -3.35 6.02 0.83
CA PHE A 65 -2.39 6.85 0.08
C PHE A 65 -1.66 6.05 -0.99
N SER A 66 -1.35 4.77 -0.74
CA SER A 66 -0.73 3.90 -1.73
C SER A 66 -1.62 3.67 -2.97
N ILE A 67 -2.93 3.50 -2.76
CA ILE A 67 -3.91 3.36 -3.84
C ILE A 67 -4.02 4.65 -4.64
N ILE A 68 -4.15 5.80 -3.97
CA ILE A 68 -4.26 7.11 -4.62
C ILE A 68 -2.99 7.41 -5.43
N PHE A 69 -1.81 7.15 -4.86
CA PHE A 69 -0.53 7.31 -5.56
C PHE A 69 -0.49 6.45 -6.83
N ARG A 70 -0.89 5.17 -6.74
CA ARG A 70 -0.91 4.28 -7.91
C ARG A 70 -1.88 4.75 -8.99
N ASP A 71 -3.09 5.15 -8.60
CA ASP A 71 -4.09 5.67 -9.54
C ASP A 71 -3.56 6.90 -10.28
N HIS A 72 -3.02 7.87 -9.54
CA HIS A 72 -2.45 9.06 -10.15
C HIS A 72 -1.26 8.74 -11.08
N LEU A 73 -0.34 7.89 -10.64
CA LEU A 73 0.86 7.55 -11.41
C LEU A 73 0.54 6.77 -12.69
N THR A 74 -0.35 5.77 -12.61
CA THR A 74 -0.60 4.83 -13.72
C THR A 74 -1.80 5.22 -14.57
N VAL A 75 -2.89 5.67 -13.96
CA VAL A 75 -4.12 5.99 -14.70
C VAL A 75 -4.06 7.41 -15.24
N GLN A 76 -3.70 8.38 -14.41
CA GLN A 76 -3.85 9.79 -14.79
C GLN A 76 -2.65 10.32 -15.56
N LEU A 77 -1.42 10.05 -15.11
CA LEU A 77 -0.21 10.52 -15.81
C LEU A 77 0.05 9.76 -17.12
N GLU A 78 -0.30 8.47 -17.22
CA GLU A 78 -0.01 7.68 -18.43
C GLU A 78 -1.10 7.73 -19.51
N ALA A 79 -2.36 8.05 -19.15
CA ALA A 79 -3.50 7.93 -20.06
C ALA A 79 -3.35 8.70 -21.38
N ASN A 80 -2.64 9.84 -21.36
CA ASN A 80 -2.52 10.75 -22.51
C ASN A 80 -1.23 10.59 -23.33
N TYR A 81 -0.39 9.61 -23.01
CA TYR A 81 0.80 9.29 -23.83
C TYR A 81 0.44 8.60 -25.16
N THR A 82 -0.74 8.01 -25.26
CA THR A 82 -1.17 7.21 -26.43
C THR A 82 -2.66 7.42 -26.73
N GLY A 83 -3.07 7.18 -27.97
CA GLY A 83 -4.49 7.23 -28.37
C GLY A 83 -5.11 8.63 -28.40
N THR A 84 -6.44 8.73 -28.48
CA THR A 84 -7.11 10.04 -28.41
C THR A 84 -6.95 10.65 -27.01
N LEU A 85 -6.80 11.96 -26.92
CA LEU A 85 -6.74 12.67 -25.64
C LEU A 85 -7.98 12.35 -24.79
N LYS A 86 -7.75 11.95 -23.54
CA LYS A 86 -8.78 11.71 -22.54
C LYS A 86 -8.70 12.80 -21.49
N GLY A 87 -9.84 13.42 -21.20
CA GLY A 87 -9.95 14.37 -20.10
C GLY A 87 -11.39 14.81 -19.91
N ASP A 88 -11.75 14.99 -18.64
CA ASP A 88 -12.97 15.70 -18.28
C ASP A 88 -12.73 17.21 -18.46
N SER A 89 -13.80 17.93 -18.80
CA SER A 89 -13.88 19.27 -19.41
C SER A 89 -13.22 20.47 -18.67
N GLY A 90 -12.19 20.28 -17.85
CA GLY A 90 -11.57 21.37 -17.08
C GLY A 90 -10.06 21.28 -16.81
N ALA A 91 -9.42 20.10 -16.85
CA ALA A 91 -7.98 20.00 -16.61
C ALA A 91 -7.40 18.74 -17.28
N MET A 92 -6.97 18.86 -18.54
CA MET A 92 -6.29 17.77 -19.22
C MET A 92 -4.84 17.69 -18.75
N VAL A 93 -4.44 16.52 -18.25
CA VAL A 93 -3.04 16.18 -17.97
C VAL A 93 -2.38 15.86 -19.30
N LEU A 94 -1.70 16.85 -19.87
CA LEU A 94 -1.13 16.73 -21.20
C LEU A 94 0.38 16.48 -21.08
N PRO A 95 0.88 15.31 -21.49
CA PRO A 95 2.30 15.10 -21.60
C PRO A 95 2.83 15.95 -22.75
N CYS A 96 3.99 16.56 -22.56
CA CYS A 96 4.54 17.46 -23.56
C CYS A 96 5.04 16.69 -24.81
N LEU A 97 5.43 15.42 -24.64
CA LEU A 97 5.71 14.45 -25.70
C LEU A 97 4.79 13.25 -25.59
N ARG A 98 4.32 12.75 -26.73
CA ARG A 98 3.48 11.55 -26.80
C ARG A 98 3.61 10.83 -28.12
N SER A 99 3.11 9.60 -28.15
CA SER A 99 3.03 8.80 -29.38
C SER A 99 2.02 9.40 -30.37
N THR A 100 2.30 9.18 -31.64
CA THR A 100 1.35 9.43 -32.75
C THR A 100 0.08 8.59 -32.59
N LEU A 101 -0.98 9.01 -33.28
CA LEU A 101 -2.22 8.27 -33.38
C LEU A 101 -1.99 7.00 -34.22
N GLN A 102 -2.08 5.83 -33.58
CA GLN A 102 -1.73 4.53 -34.18
C GLN A 102 -2.58 4.19 -35.41
N ASP A 103 -3.83 4.66 -35.45
CA ASP A 103 -4.77 4.47 -36.55
C ASP A 103 -4.44 5.32 -37.79
N GLN A 104 -3.68 6.41 -37.63
CA GLN A 104 -3.38 7.33 -38.72
C GLN A 104 -1.92 7.27 -39.18
N CYS A 105 -0.99 7.19 -38.23
CA CYS A 105 0.44 7.26 -38.49
C CYS A 105 1.19 6.31 -37.56
N ASN A 106 1.16 5.02 -37.92
CA ASN A 106 2.01 4.02 -37.28
C ASN A 106 3.47 4.24 -37.68
N ASN A 107 4.35 4.38 -36.68
CA ASN A 107 5.81 4.50 -36.82
C ASN A 107 6.45 3.35 -37.60
N GLU A 108 5.80 2.19 -37.67
CA GLU A 108 6.30 1.04 -38.44
C GLU A 108 6.02 1.15 -39.93
N MET A 109 4.97 1.88 -40.32
CA MET A 109 4.48 1.93 -41.70
C MET A 109 4.76 3.27 -42.39
N ASN A 110 4.79 4.35 -41.62
CA ASN A 110 4.94 5.71 -42.13
C ASN A 110 6.11 6.42 -41.43
N ASP A 111 6.90 7.13 -42.22
CA ASP A 111 8.08 7.88 -41.77
C ASP A 111 7.97 9.39 -42.09
N LEU A 112 6.76 9.82 -42.47
CA LEU A 112 6.42 11.20 -42.80
C LEU A 112 5.45 11.75 -41.78
N CYS A 113 5.72 12.97 -41.33
CA CYS A 113 4.82 13.70 -40.44
C CYS A 113 3.70 14.38 -41.23
N TYR A 114 2.48 14.16 -40.76
CA TYR A 114 1.27 14.84 -41.22
C TYR A 114 0.54 15.42 -40.02
N ASP A 115 -0.20 16.51 -40.20
CA ASP A 115 -0.96 17.16 -39.12
C ASP A 115 -1.96 16.22 -38.45
N ARG A 116 -2.48 15.25 -39.22
CA ARG A 116 -3.43 14.23 -38.74
C ARG A 116 -2.79 13.14 -37.86
N CYS A 117 -1.46 13.04 -37.84
CA CYS A 117 -0.75 12.06 -37.01
C CYS A 117 -0.85 12.37 -35.52
N CYS A 118 -1.16 13.61 -35.17
CA CYS A 118 -1.19 14.12 -33.81
C CYS A 118 -2.57 14.66 -33.45
N PRO A 119 -2.97 14.60 -32.17
CA PRO A 119 -4.18 15.26 -31.73
C PRO A 119 -4.05 16.79 -31.86
N PRO A 120 -5.17 17.53 -31.91
CA PRO A 120 -5.14 19.00 -31.94
C PRO A 120 -4.30 19.58 -30.80
N GLY A 121 -3.52 20.62 -31.11
CA GLY A 121 -2.58 21.25 -30.16
C GLY A 121 -1.19 20.62 -30.14
N TYR A 122 -0.98 19.49 -30.83
CA TYR A 122 0.32 18.87 -30.98
C TYR A 122 0.84 18.99 -32.42
N ILE A 123 2.16 19.13 -32.54
CA ILE A 123 2.89 19.18 -33.80
C ILE A 123 3.60 17.84 -34.00
N CYS A 124 3.47 17.27 -35.20
CA CYS A 124 4.20 16.06 -35.55
C CYS A 124 5.66 16.40 -35.83
N GLU A 125 6.56 15.72 -35.12
CA GLU A 125 8.00 15.82 -35.32
C GLU A 125 8.63 14.45 -35.56
N ARG A 126 9.85 14.47 -36.10
CA ARG A 126 10.59 13.26 -36.44
C ARG A 126 11.96 13.30 -35.78
N SER A 127 12.31 12.19 -35.13
CA SER A 127 13.64 11.97 -34.56
C SER A 127 14.24 10.67 -35.07
N PRO A 128 15.54 10.63 -35.42
CA PRO A 128 16.22 9.40 -35.79
C PRO A 128 16.28 8.36 -34.65
N THR A 129 16.08 8.80 -33.40
CA THR A 129 16.16 7.91 -32.22
C THR A 129 14.82 7.25 -31.89
N VAL A 130 13.71 7.98 -32.02
CA VAL A 130 12.38 7.51 -31.58
C VAL A 130 11.34 7.40 -32.69
N GLY A 131 11.66 7.78 -33.93
CA GLY A 131 10.70 7.81 -35.04
C GLY A 131 9.83 9.08 -35.02
N LEU A 132 8.57 8.95 -35.41
CA LEU A 132 7.60 10.04 -35.34
C LEU A 132 7.04 10.16 -33.93
N TYR A 133 6.87 11.40 -33.49
CA TYR A 133 6.26 11.74 -32.21
C TYR A 133 5.44 13.02 -32.33
N CYS A 134 4.63 13.27 -31.32
CA CYS A 134 3.84 14.49 -31.21
C CYS A 134 4.36 15.30 -30.03
N GLN A 135 4.69 16.56 -30.29
CA GLN A 135 5.13 17.53 -29.29
C GLN A 135 4.07 18.61 -29.10
N ASP A 136 3.86 19.06 -27.86
CA ASP A 136 2.99 20.20 -27.55
C ASP A 136 3.45 21.44 -28.36
N GLY A 137 2.51 22.03 -29.12
CA GLY A 137 2.80 23.16 -30.01
C GLY A 137 2.96 24.50 -29.29
N GLU A 138 2.47 24.61 -28.05
CA GLU A 138 2.54 25.83 -27.23
C GLU A 138 3.67 25.77 -26.21
N ASN A 139 3.91 24.59 -25.62
CA ASN A 139 4.90 24.41 -24.55
C ASN A 139 6.09 23.58 -25.01
N MET A 140 7.29 24.16 -24.93
CA MET A 140 8.51 23.38 -25.13
C MET A 140 8.77 22.46 -23.93
N CYS A 141 8.80 21.16 -24.19
CA CYS A 141 9.22 20.16 -23.22
C CYS A 141 10.55 20.50 -22.55
N GLY A 142 10.62 20.29 -21.24
CA GLY A 142 11.84 20.60 -20.49
C GLY A 142 12.15 22.10 -20.41
N GLY A 143 11.17 22.97 -20.66
CA GLY A 143 11.35 24.42 -20.62
C GLY A 143 12.35 24.95 -21.65
N GLY A 144 12.56 24.22 -22.74
CA GLY A 144 13.52 24.54 -23.79
C GLY A 144 14.95 24.04 -23.55
N ASP A 145 15.22 23.34 -22.44
CA ASP A 145 16.51 22.67 -22.20
C ASP A 145 16.55 21.32 -22.94
N LEU A 146 17.52 21.17 -23.86
CA LEU A 146 17.73 19.95 -24.66
C LEU A 146 17.98 18.70 -23.80
N LYS A 147 18.59 18.83 -22.62
CA LYS A 147 18.82 17.69 -21.72
C LYS A 147 17.52 17.22 -21.09
N LYS A 148 16.70 18.16 -20.62
CA LYS A 148 15.38 17.85 -20.05
C LYS A 148 14.44 17.30 -21.11
N PHE A 149 14.48 17.85 -22.32
CA PHE A 149 13.79 17.31 -23.48
C PHE A 149 14.17 15.84 -23.72
N ALA A 150 15.47 15.53 -23.76
CA ALA A 150 15.94 14.16 -23.95
C ALA A 150 15.46 13.22 -22.83
N TRP A 151 15.47 13.68 -21.58
CA TRP A 151 14.93 12.93 -20.45
C TRP A 151 13.43 12.66 -20.62
N CYS A 152 12.62 13.67 -20.98
CA CYS A 152 11.18 13.51 -21.19
C CYS A 152 10.86 12.57 -22.35
N ARG A 153 11.66 12.62 -23.43
CA ARG A 153 11.55 11.71 -24.57
C ARG A 153 11.82 10.27 -24.14
N ASP A 154 12.87 10.07 -23.35
CA ASP A 154 13.29 8.76 -22.87
C ASP A 154 12.31 8.21 -21.83
N PHE A 155 11.69 9.07 -21.02
CA PHE A 155 10.59 8.74 -20.11
C PHE A 155 9.30 8.35 -20.84
N ALA A 156 8.97 9.04 -21.94
CA ALA A 156 7.77 8.79 -22.74
C ALA A 156 7.80 7.43 -23.46
N ASP A 157 8.99 6.86 -23.69
CA ASP A 157 9.24 5.58 -24.39
C ASP A 157 8.33 5.39 -25.63
N ILE A 158 8.37 6.37 -26.53
CA ILE A 158 7.52 6.40 -27.73
C ILE A 158 7.65 5.12 -28.58
N PRO A 159 8.85 4.55 -28.79
CA PRO A 159 9.01 3.28 -29.51
C PRO A 159 8.56 2.04 -28.73
N ARG A 160 8.24 2.18 -27.43
CA ARG A 160 7.88 1.08 -26.52
C ARG A 160 8.94 -0.01 -26.41
N THR A 161 10.21 0.39 -26.44
CA THR A 161 11.33 -0.56 -26.38
C THR A 161 12.05 -0.53 -25.04
N CYS A 162 11.78 0.48 -24.23
CA CYS A 162 12.37 0.70 -22.91
C CYS A 162 13.89 0.49 -22.84
N LYS A 163 14.61 1.03 -23.83
CA LYS A 163 16.08 0.91 -23.93
C LYS A 163 16.84 1.93 -23.10
N SER A 164 16.22 3.07 -22.79
CA SER A 164 16.84 4.14 -21.99
C SER A 164 16.83 3.79 -20.51
N GLU A 165 17.82 4.29 -19.77
CA GLU A 165 17.88 4.16 -18.31
C GLU A 165 16.65 4.79 -17.65
N VAL A 166 16.18 5.93 -18.17
CA VAL A 166 14.98 6.62 -17.65
C VAL A 166 13.74 5.74 -17.77
N CYS A 167 13.53 5.07 -18.92
CA CYS A 167 12.42 4.15 -19.06
C CYS A 167 12.59 2.92 -18.16
N GLN A 168 13.79 2.36 -18.05
CA GLN A 168 14.04 1.21 -17.18
C GLN A 168 13.76 1.53 -15.71
N THR A 169 14.14 2.72 -15.25
CA THR A 169 13.80 3.21 -13.91
C THR A 169 12.30 3.36 -13.75
N LYS A 170 11.59 3.94 -14.73
CA LYS A 170 10.12 4.01 -14.71
C LYS A 170 9.49 2.62 -14.61
N ALA A 171 9.93 1.67 -15.42
CA ALA A 171 9.45 0.29 -15.42
C ALA A 171 9.75 -0.40 -14.09
N MET A 172 10.95 -0.22 -13.53
CA MET A 172 11.32 -0.73 -12.22
C MET A 172 10.42 -0.15 -11.12
N VAL A 173 10.16 1.17 -11.12
CA VAL A 173 9.26 1.81 -10.17
C VAL A 173 7.84 1.24 -10.29
N HIS A 174 7.33 1.10 -11.50
CA HIS A 174 6.03 0.50 -11.75
C HIS A 174 5.95 -0.95 -11.22
N ASP A 175 6.94 -1.77 -11.53
CA ASP A 175 6.95 -3.19 -11.20
C ASP A 175 7.21 -3.46 -9.72
N MET A 176 7.97 -2.59 -9.04
CA MET A 176 8.28 -2.70 -7.60
C MET A 176 7.21 -2.07 -6.70
N THR A 177 6.47 -1.07 -7.18
CA THR A 177 5.40 -0.45 -6.39
C THR A 177 4.23 -1.41 -6.17
N LEU A 178 3.88 -2.24 -7.16
CA LEU A 178 2.82 -3.23 -7.03
C LEU A 178 3.02 -4.23 -5.87
N PRO A 179 4.14 -4.97 -5.77
CA PRO A 179 4.38 -5.88 -4.65
C PRO A 179 4.48 -5.15 -3.32
N ALA A 180 5.02 -3.92 -3.28
CA ALA A 180 5.04 -3.13 -2.05
C ALA A 180 3.62 -2.84 -1.53
N PHE A 181 2.67 -2.51 -2.41
CA PHE A 181 1.28 -2.29 -2.01
C PHE A 181 0.58 -3.57 -1.55
N PHE A 182 0.89 -4.72 -2.17
CA PHE A 182 0.41 -6.00 -1.68
C PHE A 182 0.93 -6.31 -0.28
N LEU A 183 2.21 -6.06 -0.01
CA LEU A 183 2.80 -6.26 1.32
C LEU A 183 2.22 -5.32 2.38
N ALA A 184 2.02 -4.04 2.05
CA ALA A 184 1.32 -3.09 2.92
C ALA A 184 -0.11 -3.56 3.23
N GLY A 185 -0.83 -4.08 2.22
CA GLY A 185 -2.16 -4.67 2.39
C GLY A 185 -2.16 -5.88 3.33
N ILE A 186 -1.17 -6.77 3.25
CA ILE A 186 -1.01 -7.88 4.20
C ILE A 186 -0.78 -7.35 5.61
N GLY A 187 0.01 -6.28 5.79
CA GLY A 187 0.18 -5.58 7.06
C GLY A 187 -1.13 -5.07 7.65
N VAL A 188 -1.99 -4.44 6.84
CA VAL A 188 -3.33 -4.00 7.27
C VAL A 188 -4.19 -5.18 7.73
N VAL A 189 -4.19 -6.27 6.97
CA VAL A 189 -4.96 -7.48 7.34
C VAL A 189 -4.46 -8.05 8.66
N ALA A 190 -3.15 -8.09 8.88
CA ALA A 190 -2.57 -8.52 10.16
C ALA A 190 -3.02 -7.62 11.33
N ASP A 191 -3.06 -6.29 11.16
CA ASP A 191 -3.58 -5.38 12.20
C ASP A 191 -5.07 -5.59 12.47
N VAL A 192 -5.87 -5.89 11.44
CA VAL A 192 -7.29 -6.25 11.63
C VAL A 192 -7.42 -7.54 12.44
N VAL A 193 -6.60 -8.55 12.12
CA VAL A 193 -6.56 -9.80 12.89
C VAL A 193 -6.15 -9.54 14.33
N ASP A 194 -5.15 -8.70 14.59
CA ASP A 194 -4.74 -8.34 15.96
C ASP A 194 -5.90 -7.66 16.71
N CYS A 195 -6.59 -6.71 16.07
CA CYS A 195 -7.77 -6.06 16.63
C CYS A 195 -8.87 -7.07 16.98
N VAL A 196 -9.18 -8.02 16.10
CA VAL A 196 -10.17 -9.09 16.36
C VAL A 196 -9.72 -10.00 17.50
N VAL A 197 -8.47 -10.47 17.49
CA VAL A 197 -7.92 -11.36 18.52
C VAL A 197 -7.85 -10.64 19.87
N PHE A 198 -7.58 -9.35 19.88
CA PHE A 198 -7.60 -8.52 21.08
C PHE A 198 -8.95 -8.58 21.80
N PHE A 199 -10.06 -8.50 21.07
CA PHE A 199 -11.42 -8.58 21.64
C PHE A 199 -11.95 -10.00 21.83
N ALA A 200 -11.63 -10.92 20.92
CA ALA A 200 -12.21 -12.26 20.89
C ALA A 200 -11.47 -13.26 21.80
N VAL A 201 -10.14 -13.13 21.93
CA VAL A 201 -9.31 -14.11 22.64
C VAL A 201 -8.34 -13.38 23.58
N PRO A 202 -8.80 -12.95 24.77
CA PRO A 202 -7.98 -12.18 25.70
C PRO A 202 -6.71 -12.94 26.10
N ASP A 203 -6.77 -14.26 26.29
CA ASP A 203 -5.65 -15.05 26.81
C ASP A 203 -4.58 -15.45 25.79
N SER A 204 -4.73 -15.13 24.50
CA SER A 204 -3.78 -15.54 23.45
C SER A 204 -2.63 -14.54 23.26
N VAL A 205 -1.81 -14.41 24.30
CA VAL A 205 -0.71 -13.44 24.38
C VAL A 205 0.34 -13.64 23.27
N GLN A 206 0.71 -14.89 22.99
CA GLN A 206 1.70 -15.25 21.98
C GLN A 206 1.22 -14.94 20.56
N CYS A 207 -0.06 -15.19 20.27
CA CYS A 207 -0.65 -14.91 18.96
C CYS A 207 -0.64 -13.40 18.67
N LYS A 208 -1.10 -12.57 19.62
CA LYS A 208 -1.10 -11.10 19.48
C LYS A 208 0.29 -10.52 19.22
N ALA A 209 1.28 -10.98 19.99
CA ALA A 209 2.66 -10.55 19.82
C ALA A 209 3.22 -10.96 18.44
N GLY A 210 2.94 -12.20 18.01
CA GLY A 210 3.35 -12.72 16.72
C GLY A 210 2.72 -11.97 15.54
N VAL A 211 1.41 -11.68 15.61
CA VAL A 211 0.69 -10.93 14.57
C VAL A 211 1.21 -9.50 14.47
N ASN A 212 1.44 -8.81 15.59
CA ASN A 212 2.02 -7.47 15.60
C ASN A 212 3.44 -7.42 15.02
N LEU A 213 4.29 -8.39 15.38
CA LEU A 213 5.63 -8.50 14.81
C LEU A 213 5.59 -8.77 13.31
N PHE A 214 4.76 -9.72 12.87
CA PHE A 214 4.58 -10.05 11.46
C PHE A 214 4.07 -8.85 10.66
N SER A 215 3.05 -8.15 11.17
CA SER A 215 2.53 -6.91 10.60
C SER A 215 3.64 -5.86 10.39
N SER A 216 4.43 -5.61 11.43
CA SER A 216 5.57 -4.68 11.35
C SER A 216 6.58 -5.10 10.29
N CYS A 217 6.95 -6.39 10.23
CA CYS A 217 7.89 -6.91 9.24
C CYS A 217 7.39 -6.69 7.80
N MET A 218 6.12 -6.96 7.51
CA MET A 218 5.56 -6.76 6.16
C MET A 218 5.64 -5.30 5.73
N LYS A 219 5.32 -4.38 6.64
CA LYS A 219 5.40 -2.93 6.39
C LYS A 219 6.82 -2.43 6.15
N TRP A 220 7.78 -2.94 6.92
CA TRP A 220 9.21 -2.64 6.71
C TRP A 220 9.72 -3.16 5.36
N ILE A 221 9.29 -4.34 4.93
CA ILE A 221 9.63 -4.86 3.60
C ILE A 221 8.97 -3.99 2.52
N ALA A 222 7.69 -3.62 2.66
CA ALA A 222 7.00 -2.75 1.71
C ALA A 222 7.72 -1.40 1.56
N PHE A 223 8.08 -0.76 2.68
CA PHE A 223 8.89 0.45 2.72
C PHE A 223 10.26 0.25 2.05
N GLY A 224 10.95 -0.84 2.36
CA GLY A 224 12.26 -1.17 1.78
C GLY A 224 12.21 -1.36 0.27
N VAL A 225 11.15 -1.98 -0.26
CA VAL A 225 10.94 -2.15 -1.71
C VAL A 225 10.76 -0.79 -2.40
N ILE A 226 9.98 0.11 -1.80
CA ILE A 226 9.71 1.45 -2.36
C ILE A 226 10.97 2.32 -2.36
N LEU A 227 11.77 2.24 -1.28
CA LEU A 227 13.07 2.90 -1.24
C LEU A 227 14.06 2.29 -2.23
N GLY A 228 14.12 0.96 -2.30
CA GLY A 228 15.03 0.24 -3.20
C GLY A 228 14.74 0.50 -4.68
N ALA A 229 13.47 0.74 -5.03
CA ALA A 229 13.06 1.14 -6.38
C ALA A 229 13.43 2.60 -6.73
N GLY A 230 13.86 3.42 -5.77
CA GLY A 230 14.19 4.82 -6.03
C GLY A 230 12.99 5.70 -6.40
N THR A 231 11.76 5.29 -6.05
CA THR A 231 10.52 5.97 -6.45
C THR A 231 10.50 7.45 -6.09
N GLN A 232 11.04 7.84 -4.93
CA GLN A 232 11.11 9.25 -4.52
C GLN A 232 12.03 10.06 -5.43
N GLY A 233 13.22 9.53 -5.76
CA GLY A 233 14.15 10.20 -6.67
C GLY A 233 13.55 10.34 -8.06
N PHE A 234 12.91 9.29 -8.56
CA PHE A 234 12.20 9.31 -9.83
C PHE A 234 11.11 10.39 -9.88
N MET A 235 10.28 10.54 -8.83
CA MET A 235 9.25 11.58 -8.79
C MET A 235 9.83 12.99 -8.76
N THR A 236 10.97 13.19 -8.08
CA THR A 236 11.69 14.47 -8.11
C THR A 236 12.24 14.78 -9.49
N GLU A 237 12.89 13.81 -10.15
CA GLU A 237 13.37 13.98 -11.52
C GLU A 237 12.24 14.27 -12.50
N LEU A 238 11.09 13.59 -12.37
CA LEU A 238 9.92 13.85 -13.21
C LEU A 238 9.40 15.28 -13.05
N TYR A 239 9.42 15.80 -11.82
CA TYR A 239 9.04 17.19 -11.54
C TYR A 239 10.04 18.18 -12.15
N ASP A 240 11.34 17.94 -11.94
CA ASP A 240 12.41 18.85 -12.38
C ASP A 240 12.55 18.94 -13.90
N ASN A 241 12.23 17.84 -14.60
CA ASN A 241 12.30 17.77 -16.07
C ASN A 241 11.06 18.35 -16.77
N GLN A 242 9.97 18.66 -16.05
CA GLN A 242 8.80 19.37 -16.60
C GLN A 242 8.22 18.71 -17.87
N CYS A 243 7.95 17.41 -17.79
CA CYS A 243 7.47 16.63 -18.95
C CYS A 243 5.97 16.75 -19.23
N PHE A 244 5.26 17.58 -18.47
CA PHE A 244 3.83 17.81 -18.62
C PHE A 244 3.53 19.30 -18.69
N ASN A 245 2.33 19.65 -19.16
CA ASN A 245 1.77 20.98 -19.01
C ASN A 245 1.59 21.37 -17.53
N LYS A 246 1.22 22.63 -17.28
CA LYS A 246 1.07 23.17 -15.92
C LYS A 246 0.15 22.31 -15.04
N GLU A 247 -0.98 21.86 -15.57
CA GLU A 247 -1.95 21.00 -14.89
C GLU A 247 -1.37 19.60 -14.61
N GLY A 248 -0.62 19.02 -15.54
CA GLY A 248 0.08 17.77 -15.29
C GLY A 248 1.19 17.92 -14.26
N MET A 249 1.90 19.05 -14.22
CA MET A 249 2.93 19.30 -13.21
C MET A 249 2.37 19.44 -11.80
N THR A 250 1.18 20.04 -11.63
CA THR A 250 0.51 20.04 -10.32
C THR A 250 0.11 18.63 -9.90
N MET A 251 -0.29 17.78 -10.85
CA MET A 251 -0.57 16.38 -10.60
C MET A 251 0.69 15.57 -10.23
N VAL A 252 1.81 15.77 -10.92
CA VAL A 252 3.11 15.14 -10.57
C VAL A 252 3.49 15.52 -9.14
N GLN A 253 3.37 16.80 -8.78
CA GLN A 253 3.65 17.28 -7.43
C GLN A 253 2.73 16.64 -6.38
N ALA A 254 1.42 16.59 -6.64
CA ALA A 254 0.45 15.94 -5.75
C ALA A 254 0.75 14.43 -5.59
N THR A 255 1.12 13.77 -6.69
CA THR A 255 1.54 12.35 -6.69
C THR A 255 2.77 12.15 -5.80
N GLY A 256 3.77 13.03 -5.88
CA GLY A 256 4.92 13.02 -4.99
C GLY A 256 4.53 13.19 -3.51
N GLN A 257 3.56 14.06 -3.20
CA GLN A 257 3.05 14.25 -1.84
C GLN A 257 2.31 13.00 -1.31
N TYR A 258 1.53 12.32 -2.15
CA TYR A 258 0.88 11.06 -1.77
C TYR A 258 1.91 9.97 -1.49
N LEU A 259 2.98 9.87 -2.27
CA LEU A 259 4.08 8.93 -2.00
C LEU A 259 4.72 9.19 -0.63
N VAL A 260 5.07 10.45 -0.34
CA VAL A 260 5.66 10.82 0.96
C VAL A 260 4.68 10.52 2.11
N SER A 261 3.39 10.82 1.91
CA SER A 261 2.36 10.57 2.93
C SER A 261 2.15 9.09 3.19
N PHE A 262 2.18 8.26 2.16
CA PHE A 262 2.21 6.81 2.26
C PHE A 262 3.44 6.35 3.05
N VAL A 263 4.65 6.73 2.64
CA VAL A 263 5.90 6.32 3.30
C VAL A 263 5.92 6.69 4.79
N VAL A 264 5.55 7.92 5.13
CA VAL A 264 5.52 8.37 6.53
C VAL A 264 4.49 7.59 7.34
N SER A 265 3.28 7.41 6.81
CA SER A 265 2.22 6.67 7.50
C SER A 265 2.58 5.19 7.68
N GLU A 266 3.21 4.58 6.68
CA GLU A 266 3.68 3.20 6.71
C GLU A 266 4.75 2.99 7.79
N VAL A 267 5.74 3.88 7.87
CA VAL A 267 6.80 3.83 8.90
C VAL A 267 6.20 4.01 10.30
N ILE A 268 5.30 4.97 10.48
CA ILE A 268 4.61 5.17 11.77
C ILE A 268 3.84 3.91 12.15
N SER A 269 3.08 3.32 11.21
CA SER A 269 2.34 2.10 11.46
C SER A 269 3.26 0.92 11.81
N ALA A 270 4.36 0.74 11.08
CA ALA A 270 5.34 -0.31 11.32
C ALA A 270 5.97 -0.19 12.71
N LEU A 271 6.31 1.04 13.15
CA LEU A 271 6.86 1.31 14.47
C LEU A 271 5.84 1.03 15.59
N ILE A 272 4.58 1.42 15.41
CA ILE A 272 3.54 1.15 16.42
C ILE A 272 3.30 -0.35 16.55
N SER A 273 3.18 -1.10 15.44
CA SER A 273 3.08 -2.56 15.47
C SER A 273 4.30 -3.21 16.15
N LEU A 274 5.50 -2.68 15.91
CA LEU A 274 6.72 -3.17 16.56
C LEU A 274 6.72 -2.93 18.08
N ILE A 275 6.23 -1.78 18.53
CA ILE A 275 6.08 -1.44 19.96
C ILE A 275 4.97 -2.26 20.61
N LEU A 276 3.89 -2.54 19.88
CA LEU A 276 2.78 -3.38 20.33
C LEU A 276 3.18 -4.83 20.55
N ALA A 277 4.13 -5.38 19.79
CA ALA A 277 4.55 -6.77 19.93
C ALA A 277 5.04 -7.12 21.35
N PRO A 278 6.03 -6.43 21.96
CA PRO A 278 6.45 -6.70 23.34
C PRO A 278 5.37 -6.31 24.36
N ILE A 279 4.62 -5.23 24.15
CA ILE A 279 3.52 -4.84 25.06
C ILE A 279 2.48 -5.95 25.12
N SER A 280 2.10 -6.50 23.97
CA SER A 280 1.21 -7.64 23.88
C SER A 280 1.81 -8.88 24.53
N ALA A 281 3.10 -9.16 24.34
CA ALA A 281 3.78 -10.30 24.99
C ALA A 281 3.81 -10.21 26.52
N TYR A 282 4.06 -9.02 27.08
CA TYR A 282 4.21 -8.81 28.53
C TYR A 282 2.88 -8.60 29.26
N TYR A 283 1.90 -7.97 28.60
CA TYR A 283 0.65 -7.53 29.25
C TYR A 283 -0.62 -8.18 28.69
N GLY A 284 -0.55 -8.83 27.52
CA GLY A 284 -1.68 -9.05 26.62
C GLY A 284 -2.71 -10.14 26.97
N GLY A 285 -2.85 -10.54 28.23
CA GLY A 285 -3.79 -11.59 28.64
C GLY A 285 -5.05 -11.12 29.36
N LYS A 286 -4.90 -10.20 30.32
CA LYS A 286 -5.90 -10.03 31.39
C LYS A 286 -6.49 -8.62 31.35
N LEU A 287 -7.53 -8.43 30.51
CA LEU A 287 -8.42 -7.26 30.56
C LEU A 287 -9.12 -7.15 31.93
N ILE A 288 -9.31 -8.30 32.59
CA ILE A 288 -9.83 -8.41 33.94
C ILE A 288 -8.65 -8.79 34.82
N GLY A 289 -8.25 -7.88 35.71
CA GLY A 289 -7.18 -8.11 36.67
C GLY A 289 -7.52 -9.32 37.53
N VAL A 290 -6.95 -10.48 37.21
CA VAL A 290 -6.91 -11.59 38.17
C VAL A 290 -6.01 -11.08 39.31
N PRO A 291 -6.51 -10.99 40.56
CA PRO A 291 -5.69 -10.54 41.67
C PRO A 291 -4.45 -11.43 41.71
N TYR A 292 -3.28 -10.82 41.53
CA TYR A 292 -2.02 -11.53 41.73
C TYR A 292 -2.05 -12.05 43.15
N VAL A 293 -2.13 -13.36 43.33
CA VAL A 293 -1.89 -14.00 44.62
C VAL A 293 -0.45 -13.62 44.95
N LYS A 294 -0.27 -12.67 45.88
CA LYS A 294 1.02 -12.41 46.48
C LYS A 294 1.45 -13.71 47.15
N SER A 295 2.41 -14.41 46.58
CA SER A 295 3.20 -15.44 47.28
C SER A 295 4.23 -14.75 48.16
#